data_AF-A0A2S7ESC3-F1
#
_entry.id   AF-A0A2S7ESC3-F1
#
_cell.length_a   1.000
_cell.length_b   1.000
_cell.length_c   1.000
_cell.angle_alpha   90.00
_cell.angle_beta   90.00
_cell.angle_gamma   90.00
#
_symmetry.space_group_name_H-M   'P 1'
#
loop_
_entity.id
_entity.type
_entity.pdbx_description
1 polymer ?
#
loop_
_entity_poly.entity_id
_entity_poly.type
_entity_poly.pdbx_seq_one_letter_code
_entity_poly.pdbx_strand_id
1 'polypeptide(L)'
;MLLAVAASALLVIAGVAAFWYASGVAHKTPRAAGNAVTVTIEGNTCQPNDITVPAGRTTFTIVNNSQRALEWEILDGVMVVEERENIAPGFSQIMTAKLSPGEFDITCGLLSNPRGKLRVTPSAASDAEDARPSLVNYVGALAEYRVFLVMESGTLQDAAVNLDAAIQAGDLAQARARYVQAHQSYKRIEPMAELFADLDTRLNARADYYEKREADPAFSGFHRIEHALYAQQDVAAARDASTRLVADVGALAQRLDALNVPPERLAASASRLLRRVADNLPAAGEDQDGRAELANLQGTLEGTRRIQELLQPLLAKSNPALDKTLAERFAAFDAALAPYREGDGFREAPLDAAQRTALAAPIRALADELGKVNAALGLE
;
A
#
# COMPACT_ATOMS: atom_id res chain seq x y z
N MET A 1 -60.88 11.00 -49.09
CA MET A 1 -61.11 9.76 -48.29
C MET A 1 -60.15 8.64 -48.67
N LEU A 2 -60.07 8.23 -49.95
CA LEU A 2 -59.18 7.12 -50.39
C LEU A 2 -57.68 7.31 -50.08
N LEU A 3 -57.14 8.53 -50.25
CA LEU A 3 -55.74 8.84 -49.94
C LEU A 3 -55.41 8.76 -48.45
N ALA A 4 -56.35 9.12 -47.58
CA ALA A 4 -56.17 9.06 -46.12
C ALA A 4 -56.17 7.60 -45.63
N VAL A 5 -57.06 6.76 -46.18
CA VAL A 5 -57.13 5.33 -45.84
C VAL A 5 -55.87 4.59 -46.31
N ALA A 6 -55.34 4.92 -47.49
CA ALA A 6 -54.10 4.34 -48.00
C ALA A 6 -52.87 4.72 -47.14
N ALA A 7 -52.79 5.97 -46.69
CA ALA A 7 -51.72 6.43 -45.80
C ALA A 7 -51.77 5.76 -44.43
N SER A 8 -52.96 5.58 -43.85
CA SER A 8 -53.13 4.86 -42.59
C SER A 8 -52.76 3.38 -42.70
N ALA A 9 -53.09 2.71 -43.80
CA ALA A 9 -52.72 1.32 -44.03
C ALA A 9 -51.19 1.14 -44.13
N LEU A 10 -50.50 2.07 -44.81
CA LEU A 10 -49.03 2.07 -44.91
C LEU A 10 -48.35 2.25 -43.55
N LEU A 11 -48.87 3.14 -42.69
CA LEU A 11 -48.34 3.36 -41.34
C LEU A 11 -48.49 2.13 -40.44
N VAL A 12 -49.62 1.41 -40.53
CA VAL A 12 -49.82 0.17 -39.78
C VAL A 12 -48.85 -0.92 -40.23
N ILE A 13 -48.64 -1.08 -41.54
CA ILE A 13 -47.69 -2.07 -42.08
C ILE A 13 -46.26 -1.74 -41.65
N ALA A 14 -45.87 -0.46 -41.72
CA ALA A 14 -44.55 -0.02 -41.26
C ALA A 14 -44.36 -0.24 -39.75
N GLY A 15 -45.39 0.01 -38.94
CA GLY A 15 -45.38 -0.26 -37.50
C GLY A 15 -45.23 -1.74 -37.17
N VAL A 16 -45.96 -2.61 -37.87
CA VAL A 16 -45.86 -4.08 -37.69
C VAL A 16 -44.49 -4.59 -38.13
N ALA A 17 -43.95 -4.09 -39.25
CA ALA A 17 -42.61 -4.47 -39.72
C ALA A 17 -41.51 -4.01 -38.75
N ALA A 18 -41.61 -2.79 -38.21
CA ALA A 18 -40.69 -2.27 -37.20
C ALA A 18 -40.77 -3.05 -35.89
N PHE A 19 -41.98 -3.39 -35.43
CA PHE A 19 -42.19 -4.23 -34.25
C PHE A 19 -41.62 -5.64 -34.46
N TRP A 20 -41.89 -6.28 -35.60
CA TRP A 20 -41.38 -7.61 -35.92
C TRP A 20 -39.84 -7.62 -36.01
N TYR A 21 -39.25 -6.59 -36.62
CA TYR A 21 -37.79 -6.43 -36.67
C TYR A 21 -37.18 -6.21 -35.29
N ALA A 22 -37.77 -5.32 -34.48
CA ALA A 22 -37.31 -5.05 -33.12
C ALA A 22 -37.41 -6.29 -32.21
N SER A 23 -38.51 -7.05 -32.29
CA SER A 23 -38.68 -8.31 -31.58
C SER A 23 -37.67 -9.37 -32.01
N GLY A 24 -37.34 -9.46 -33.31
CA GLY A 24 -36.31 -10.38 -33.81
C GLY A 24 -34.88 -10.00 -33.38
N VAL A 25 -34.59 -8.71 -33.20
CA VAL A 25 -33.29 -8.22 -32.71
C VAL A 25 -33.16 -8.38 -31.19
N ALA A 26 -34.25 -8.21 -30.44
CA ALA A 26 -34.29 -8.43 -28.98
C ALA A 26 -34.10 -9.91 -28.59
N HIS A 27 -34.43 -10.86 -29.47
CA HIS A 27 -34.18 -12.29 -29.27
C HIS A 27 -32.73 -12.73 -29.51
N LYS A 28 -31.81 -11.83 -29.88
CA LYS A 28 -30.39 -12.18 -29.95
C LYS A 28 -29.82 -12.29 -28.54
N THR A 29 -29.57 -13.53 -28.12
CA THR A 29 -28.90 -13.87 -26.87
C THR A 29 -27.65 -13.00 -26.69
N PRO A 30 -27.47 -12.33 -25.54
CA PRO A 30 -26.26 -11.55 -25.28
C PRO A 30 -25.04 -12.46 -25.45
N ARG A 31 -24.04 -11.97 -26.18
CA ARG A 31 -22.76 -12.68 -26.38
C ARG A 31 -22.10 -12.87 -25.02
N ALA A 32 -21.96 -14.12 -24.59
CA ALA A 32 -21.28 -14.48 -23.35
C ALA A 32 -19.84 -13.95 -23.35
N ALA A 33 -19.55 -13.01 -22.44
CA ALA A 33 -18.20 -12.84 -21.92
C ALA A 33 -17.86 -14.05 -21.05
N GLY A 34 -16.57 -14.42 -20.94
CA GLY A 34 -16.12 -15.66 -20.29
C GLY A 34 -16.73 -15.91 -18.91
N ASN A 35 -16.98 -17.19 -18.60
CA ASN A 35 -17.66 -17.72 -17.40
C ASN A 35 -19.14 -17.33 -17.24
N ALA A 36 -19.90 -17.37 -18.34
CA ALA A 36 -21.37 -17.24 -18.30
C ALA A 36 -22.02 -18.63 -18.17
N VAL A 37 -22.84 -18.83 -17.14
CA VAL A 37 -23.68 -20.03 -16.94
C VAL A 37 -25.12 -19.67 -17.28
N THR A 38 -25.77 -20.45 -18.13
CA THR A 38 -27.22 -20.30 -18.38
C THR A 38 -27.98 -21.33 -17.57
N VAL A 39 -28.98 -20.87 -16.82
CA VAL A 39 -29.87 -21.73 -16.03
C VAL A 39 -31.28 -21.53 -16.54
N THR A 40 -31.85 -22.58 -17.13
CA THR A 40 -33.25 -22.55 -17.60
C THR A 40 -34.13 -23.19 -16.55
N ILE A 41 -35.18 -22.48 -16.13
CA ILE A 41 -36.13 -22.98 -15.15
C ILE A 41 -37.41 -23.41 -15.86
N GLU A 42 -37.74 -24.69 -15.73
CA GLU A 42 -38.93 -25.32 -16.30
C GLU A 42 -39.84 -25.77 -15.15
N GLY A 43 -40.89 -25.01 -14.89
CA GLY A 43 -41.77 -25.25 -13.74
C GLY A 43 -41.05 -25.00 -12.42
N ASN A 44 -40.55 -26.07 -11.78
CA ASN A 44 -39.87 -26.03 -10.49
C ASN A 44 -38.50 -26.74 -10.49
N THR A 45 -37.93 -26.96 -11.67
CA THR A 45 -36.60 -27.57 -11.85
C THR A 45 -35.71 -26.63 -12.64
N CYS A 46 -34.44 -26.55 -12.25
CA CYS A 46 -33.41 -25.88 -13.04
C CYS A 46 -32.73 -26.88 -13.98
N GLN A 47 -32.32 -26.40 -15.15
CA GLN A 47 -31.43 -27.10 -16.05
C GLN A 47 -30.26 -26.17 -16.40
N PRO A 48 -29.02 -26.52 -16.00
CA PRO A 48 -28.65 -27.57 -15.05
C PRO A 48 -29.11 -27.25 -13.60
N ASN A 49 -29.28 -28.29 -12.77
CA ASN A 49 -29.46 -28.16 -11.32
C ASN A 49 -28.22 -28.57 -10.51
N ASP A 50 -27.15 -29.01 -11.16
CA ASP A 50 -25.83 -29.22 -10.56
C ASP A 50 -24.83 -28.43 -11.41
N ILE A 51 -24.26 -27.39 -10.83
CA ILE A 51 -23.41 -26.42 -11.51
C ILE A 51 -22.03 -26.44 -10.84
N THR A 52 -20.97 -26.50 -11.63
CA THR A 52 -19.60 -26.30 -11.13
C THR A 52 -18.96 -25.10 -11.82
N VAL A 53 -18.41 -24.17 -11.05
CA VAL A 53 -17.69 -22.98 -11.56
C VAL A 53 -16.43 -22.72 -10.73
N PRO A 54 -15.39 -22.07 -11.29
CA PRO A 54 -14.28 -21.59 -10.48
C PRO A 54 -14.71 -20.43 -9.58
N ALA A 55 -14.07 -20.30 -8.43
CA ALA A 55 -14.21 -19.14 -7.55
C ALA A 55 -13.82 -17.83 -8.27
N GLY A 56 -14.44 -16.74 -7.83
CA GLY A 56 -14.35 -15.43 -8.49
C GLY A 56 -15.68 -14.99 -9.09
N ARG A 57 -15.63 -14.08 -10.08
CA ARG A 57 -16.85 -13.54 -10.71
C ARG A 57 -17.42 -14.50 -11.75
N THR A 58 -18.64 -14.94 -11.53
CA THR A 58 -19.42 -15.77 -12.46
C THR A 58 -20.68 -15.01 -12.85
N THR A 59 -21.02 -15.04 -14.14
CA THR A 59 -22.26 -14.44 -14.65
C THR A 59 -23.28 -15.53 -14.89
N PHE A 60 -24.46 -15.40 -14.32
CA PHE A 60 -25.58 -16.31 -14.55
C PHE A 60 -26.64 -15.63 -15.41
N THR A 61 -27.11 -16.34 -16.44
CA THR A 61 -28.28 -15.95 -17.22
C THR A 61 -29.42 -16.89 -16.85
N ILE A 62 -30.41 -16.37 -16.14
CA ILE A 62 -31.56 -17.13 -15.67
C ILE A 62 -32.69 -16.98 -16.68
N VAL A 63 -33.13 -18.09 -17.27
CA VAL A 63 -34.19 -18.12 -18.28
C VAL A 63 -35.44 -18.72 -17.65
N ASN A 64 -36.53 -17.96 -17.64
CA ASN A 64 -37.82 -18.46 -17.16
C ASN A 64 -38.60 -19.10 -18.32
N ASN A 65 -38.56 -20.42 -18.41
CA ASN A 65 -39.38 -21.23 -19.33
C ASN A 65 -40.61 -21.84 -18.63
N SER A 66 -41.10 -21.18 -17.59
CA SER A 66 -42.30 -21.58 -16.84
C SER A 66 -43.49 -20.65 -17.15
N GLN A 67 -44.64 -20.94 -16.55
CA GLN A 67 -45.88 -20.17 -16.74
C GLN A 67 -46.11 -19.09 -15.67
N ARG A 68 -45.17 -18.88 -14.73
CA ARG A 68 -45.29 -17.89 -13.65
C ARG A 68 -44.02 -17.08 -13.48
N ALA A 69 -44.12 -15.92 -12.84
CA ALA A 69 -42.93 -15.20 -12.40
C ALA A 69 -42.18 -16.02 -11.35
N LEU A 70 -40.86 -15.91 -11.35
CA LEU A 70 -39.99 -16.70 -10.48
C LEU A 70 -38.77 -15.92 -10.01
N GLU A 71 -38.04 -16.51 -9.08
CA GLU A 71 -36.72 -16.08 -8.65
C GLU A 71 -35.71 -17.23 -8.67
N TRP A 72 -34.44 -16.85 -8.69
CA TRP A 72 -33.30 -17.74 -8.59
C TRP A 72 -32.27 -17.12 -7.65
N GLU A 73 -31.91 -17.88 -6.63
CA GLU A 73 -31.02 -17.47 -5.55
C GLU A 73 -29.87 -18.46 -5.42
N ILE A 74 -28.72 -17.96 -4.98
CA ILE A 74 -27.60 -18.74 -4.46
C ILE A 74 -27.65 -18.67 -2.94
N LEU A 75 -27.67 -19.81 -2.26
CA LEU A 75 -27.84 -19.92 -0.82
C LEU A 75 -26.62 -20.55 -0.14
N ASP A 76 -26.18 -19.93 0.95
CA ASP A 76 -25.23 -20.51 1.91
C ASP A 76 -25.96 -20.76 3.24
N GLY A 77 -26.47 -21.98 3.40
CA GLY A 77 -27.39 -22.31 4.49
C GLY A 77 -28.68 -21.51 4.41
N VAL A 78 -28.85 -20.53 5.30
CA VAL A 78 -30.02 -19.63 5.36
C VAL A 78 -29.75 -18.25 4.76
N MET A 79 -28.51 -17.98 4.34
CA MET A 79 -28.09 -16.70 3.79
C MET A 79 -28.24 -16.70 2.27
N VAL A 80 -28.84 -15.63 1.73
CA VAL A 80 -28.85 -15.36 0.29
C VAL A 80 -27.52 -14.70 -0.10
N VAL A 81 -26.76 -15.36 -0.95
CA VAL A 81 -25.46 -14.88 -1.47
C VAL A 81 -25.67 -13.91 -2.62
N GLU A 82 -26.57 -14.23 -3.55
CA GLU A 82 -26.98 -13.37 -4.67
C GLU A 82 -28.34 -13.87 -5.22
N GLU A 83 -29.15 -12.98 -5.77
CA GLU A 83 -30.49 -13.31 -6.25
C GLU A 83 -30.96 -12.49 -7.46
N ARG A 84 -31.90 -13.05 -8.21
CA ARG A 84 -32.76 -12.29 -9.13
C ARG A 84 -34.21 -12.70 -8.97
N GLU A 85 -35.04 -11.71 -8.68
CA GLU A 85 -36.47 -11.86 -8.47
C GLU A 85 -37.32 -11.43 -9.68
N ASN A 86 -38.61 -11.75 -9.65
CA ASN A 86 -39.63 -11.25 -10.57
C ASN A 86 -39.33 -11.51 -12.06
N ILE A 87 -38.64 -12.61 -12.37
CA ILE A 87 -38.34 -13.01 -13.75
C ILE A 87 -39.64 -13.48 -14.40
N ALA A 88 -40.23 -12.68 -15.29
CA ALA A 88 -41.50 -12.99 -15.94
C ALA A 88 -41.42 -14.19 -16.90
N PRO A 89 -42.53 -14.92 -17.16
CA PRO A 89 -42.58 -16.01 -18.13
C PRO A 89 -42.04 -15.62 -19.51
N GLY A 90 -41.09 -16.40 -20.04
CA GLY A 90 -40.46 -16.16 -21.35
C GLY A 90 -39.33 -15.12 -21.34
N PHE A 91 -39.01 -14.52 -20.19
CA PHE A 91 -37.90 -13.57 -20.05
C PHE A 91 -36.64 -14.23 -19.49
N SER A 92 -35.51 -13.56 -19.70
CA SER A 92 -34.26 -13.88 -19.04
C SER A 92 -33.72 -12.69 -18.24
N GLN A 93 -32.99 -12.98 -17.18
CA GLN A 93 -32.28 -12.00 -16.36
C GLN A 93 -30.82 -12.39 -16.21
N ILE A 94 -29.95 -11.40 -16.09
CA ILE A 94 -28.53 -11.61 -15.86
C ILE A 94 -28.19 -11.17 -14.44
N MET A 95 -27.37 -11.97 -13.76
CA MET A 95 -26.69 -11.60 -12.52
C MET A 95 -25.21 -11.94 -12.59
N THR A 96 -24.40 -11.22 -11.82
CA THR A 96 -22.98 -11.54 -11.66
C THR A 96 -22.69 -11.66 -10.18
N ALA A 97 -22.31 -12.86 -9.74
CA ALA A 97 -21.95 -13.13 -8.35
C ALA A 97 -20.43 -13.28 -8.23
N LYS A 98 -19.85 -12.77 -7.13
CA LYS A 98 -18.48 -13.10 -6.73
C LYS A 98 -18.56 -14.24 -5.71
N LEU A 99 -18.06 -15.41 -6.08
CA LEU A 99 -18.22 -16.64 -5.32
C LEU A 99 -16.90 -17.09 -4.69
N SER A 100 -16.92 -17.42 -3.41
CA SER A 100 -15.82 -18.08 -2.71
C SER A 100 -15.89 -19.60 -2.89
N PRO A 101 -14.77 -20.34 -2.78
CA PRO A 101 -14.79 -21.80 -2.86
C PRO A 101 -15.73 -22.41 -1.82
N GLY A 102 -16.57 -23.37 -2.24
CA GLY A 102 -17.58 -23.95 -1.37
C GLY A 102 -18.71 -24.65 -2.12
N GLU A 103 -19.64 -25.20 -1.34
CA GLU A 103 -20.88 -25.81 -1.83
C GLU A 103 -22.05 -24.91 -1.45
N PHE A 104 -22.85 -24.52 -2.44
CA PHE A 104 -24.02 -23.67 -2.28
C PHE A 104 -25.27 -24.39 -2.76
N ASP A 105 -26.41 -24.02 -2.18
CA ASP A 105 -27.72 -24.41 -2.65
C ASP A 105 -28.25 -23.39 -3.67
N ILE A 106 -29.01 -23.85 -4.67
CA ILE A 106 -29.71 -22.93 -5.60
C ILE A 106 -31.21 -23.18 -5.62
N THR A 107 -31.99 -22.10 -5.69
CA THR A 107 -33.45 -22.20 -5.85
C THR A 107 -33.84 -22.33 -7.32
N CYS A 108 -34.94 -23.03 -7.59
CA CYS A 108 -35.43 -23.28 -8.96
C CYS A 108 -36.88 -22.85 -9.11
N GLY A 109 -37.13 -21.56 -8.90
CA GLY A 109 -38.43 -20.92 -9.10
C GLY A 109 -39.46 -21.08 -7.97
N LEU A 110 -39.01 -21.36 -6.75
CA LEU A 110 -39.79 -21.31 -5.52
C LEU A 110 -39.00 -20.58 -4.44
N LEU A 111 -39.67 -19.67 -3.71
CA LEU A 111 -39.09 -18.71 -2.76
C LEU A 111 -38.40 -19.28 -1.50
N SER A 112 -38.23 -20.61 -1.39
CA SER A 112 -37.87 -21.14 -0.07
C SER A 112 -37.26 -22.54 -0.03
N ASN A 113 -37.06 -23.21 -1.17
CA ASN A 113 -36.55 -24.58 -1.15
C ASN A 113 -35.43 -24.76 -2.18
N PRO A 114 -34.21 -25.13 -1.72
CA PRO A 114 -33.13 -25.57 -2.58
C PRO A 114 -33.55 -26.71 -3.50
N ARG A 115 -33.18 -26.63 -4.78
CA ARG A 115 -33.49 -27.65 -5.79
C ARG A 115 -32.32 -27.96 -6.71
N GLY A 116 -31.16 -27.37 -6.43
CA GLY A 116 -29.91 -27.66 -7.10
C GLY A 116 -28.72 -27.34 -6.21
N LYS A 117 -27.53 -27.70 -6.71
CA LYS A 117 -26.25 -27.44 -6.07
C LYS A 117 -25.37 -26.59 -7.00
N LEU A 118 -24.63 -25.68 -6.39
CA LEU A 118 -23.57 -24.91 -7.03
C LEU A 118 -22.26 -25.21 -6.30
N ARG A 119 -21.34 -25.90 -6.97
CA ARG A 119 -19.99 -26.16 -6.50
C ARG A 119 -19.05 -25.09 -7.03
N VAL A 120 -18.35 -24.42 -6.12
CA VAL A 120 -17.38 -23.41 -6.46
C VAL A 120 -16.00 -23.96 -6.14
N THR A 121 -15.22 -24.25 -7.18
CA THR A 121 -13.88 -24.82 -7.01
C THR A 121 -12.87 -23.72 -6.73
N PRO A 122 -11.81 -23.99 -5.94
CA PRO A 122 -10.68 -23.08 -5.81
C PRO A 122 -10.13 -22.65 -7.18
N SER A 123 -9.67 -21.41 -7.24
CA SER A 123 -9.03 -20.81 -8.40
C SER A 123 -7.77 -20.09 -7.94
N ALA A 124 -6.81 -19.89 -8.85
CA ALA A 124 -5.62 -19.10 -8.51
C ALA A 124 -5.96 -17.69 -7.96
N ALA A 125 -7.07 -17.10 -8.40
CA ALA A 125 -7.53 -15.80 -7.93
C ALA A 125 -8.14 -15.86 -6.52
N SER A 126 -8.91 -16.91 -6.18
CA SER A 126 -9.45 -17.09 -4.83
C SER A 126 -8.36 -17.48 -3.84
N ASP A 127 -7.43 -18.35 -4.24
CA ASP A 127 -6.32 -18.75 -3.38
C ASP A 127 -5.44 -17.54 -3.03
N ALA A 128 -5.23 -16.64 -4.01
CA ALA A 128 -4.52 -15.38 -3.78
C ALA A 128 -5.31 -14.38 -2.92
N GLU A 129 -6.65 -14.43 -2.93
CA GLU A 129 -7.48 -13.59 -2.05
C GLU A 129 -7.50 -14.12 -0.62
N ASP A 130 -7.66 -15.43 -0.43
CA ASP A 130 -7.63 -16.11 0.87
C ASP A 130 -6.24 -16.03 1.54
N ALA A 131 -5.18 -15.92 0.74
CA ALA A 131 -3.84 -15.73 1.25
C ALA A 131 -3.60 -14.32 1.84
N ARG A 132 -4.46 -13.34 1.51
CA ARG A 132 -4.31 -11.97 2.01
C ARG A 132 -4.64 -11.92 3.51
N PRO A 133 -3.83 -11.22 4.31
CA PRO A 133 -4.10 -11.06 5.72
C PRO A 133 -5.34 -10.17 5.97
N SER A 134 -6.17 -10.55 6.95
CA SER A 134 -7.16 -9.63 7.51
C SER A 134 -6.48 -8.59 8.40
N LEU A 135 -7.18 -7.50 8.74
CA LEU A 135 -6.65 -6.46 9.63
C LEU A 135 -6.21 -6.99 11.00
N VAL A 136 -6.85 -8.06 11.50
CA VAL A 136 -6.50 -8.70 12.78
C VAL A 136 -5.07 -9.26 12.74
N ASN A 137 -4.62 -9.74 11.57
CA ASN A 137 -3.28 -10.31 11.42
C ASN A 137 -2.16 -9.26 11.57
N TYR A 138 -2.47 -7.96 11.50
CA TYR A 138 -1.49 -6.87 11.66
C TYR A 138 -1.32 -6.40 13.10
N VAL A 139 -2.20 -6.81 14.03
CA VAL A 139 -2.18 -6.31 15.42
C VAL A 139 -0.82 -6.55 16.07
N GLY A 140 -0.25 -7.75 15.90
CA GLY A 140 1.08 -8.08 16.44
C GLY A 140 2.19 -7.20 15.84
N ALA A 141 2.25 -7.12 14.51
CA ALA A 141 3.25 -6.30 13.80
C ALA A 141 3.17 -4.82 14.20
N LEU A 142 1.97 -4.27 14.32
CA LEU A 142 1.74 -2.87 14.72
C LEU A 142 2.14 -2.61 16.17
N ALA A 143 1.80 -3.52 17.09
CA ALA A 143 2.19 -3.40 18.49
C ALA A 143 3.72 -3.46 18.64
N GLU A 144 4.36 -4.38 17.94
CA GLU A 144 5.81 -4.52 17.95
C GLU A 144 6.52 -3.33 17.30
N TYR A 145 5.94 -2.76 16.23
CA TYR A 145 6.45 -1.53 15.63
C TYR A 145 6.34 -0.33 16.58
N ARG A 146 5.24 -0.21 17.32
CA ARG A 146 5.11 0.84 18.34
C ARG A 146 6.20 0.71 19.42
N VAL A 147 6.47 -0.50 19.89
CA VAL A 147 7.58 -0.73 20.85
C VAL A 147 8.92 -0.31 20.24
N PHE A 148 9.18 -0.67 18.98
CA PHE A 148 10.38 -0.23 18.27
C PHE A 148 10.49 1.31 18.22
N LEU A 149 9.43 2.01 17.82
CA LEU A 149 9.43 3.48 17.77
C LEU A 149 9.71 4.11 19.13
N VAL A 150 9.11 3.58 20.21
CA VAL A 150 9.35 4.07 21.57
C VAL A 150 10.81 3.87 21.97
N MET A 151 11.39 2.68 21.75
CA MET A 151 12.79 2.41 22.11
C MET A 151 13.78 3.24 21.29
N GLU A 152 13.59 3.34 19.98
CA GLU A 152 14.45 4.15 19.12
C GLU A 152 14.29 5.66 19.41
N SER A 153 13.09 6.12 19.78
CA SER A 153 12.90 7.51 20.20
C SER A 153 13.64 7.83 21.51
N GLY A 154 13.71 6.88 22.45
CA GLY A 154 14.54 7.02 23.66
C GLY A 154 16.03 7.05 23.31
N THR A 155 16.48 6.17 22.41
CA THR A 155 17.87 6.18 21.91
C THR A 155 18.22 7.51 21.25
N LEU A 156 17.31 8.07 20.45
CA LEU A 156 17.49 9.37 19.82
C LEU A 156 17.53 10.51 20.85
N GLN A 157 16.68 10.47 21.88
CA GLN A 157 16.71 11.45 22.98
C GLN A 157 18.07 11.47 23.67
N ASP A 158 18.59 10.29 24.04
CA ASP A 158 19.91 10.17 24.66
C ASP A 158 21.02 10.68 23.72
N ALA A 159 20.95 10.35 22.43
CA ALA A 159 21.92 10.82 21.45
C ALA A 159 21.88 12.35 21.26
N ALA A 160 20.69 12.95 21.23
CA ALA A 160 20.51 14.40 21.13
C ALA A 160 21.03 15.13 22.36
N VAL A 161 20.78 14.61 23.57
CA VAL A 161 21.32 15.17 24.82
C VAL A 161 22.85 15.09 24.85
N ASN A 162 23.43 13.97 24.41
CA ASN A 162 24.89 13.83 24.33
C ASN A 162 25.51 14.77 23.28
N LEU A 163 24.84 15.00 22.16
CA LEU A 163 25.24 15.98 21.16
C LEU A 163 25.21 17.40 21.72
N ASP A 164 24.10 17.80 22.35
CA ASP A 164 24.00 19.12 22.98
C ASP A 164 25.09 19.31 24.04
N ALA A 165 25.31 18.33 24.92
CA ALA A 165 26.37 18.40 25.93
C ALA A 165 27.76 18.65 25.32
N ALA A 166 28.12 17.95 24.24
CA ALA A 166 29.39 18.15 23.54
C ALA A 166 29.51 19.54 22.90
N ILE A 167 28.40 20.04 22.32
CA ILE A 167 28.32 21.39 21.74
C ILE A 167 28.45 22.46 22.82
N GLN A 168 27.74 22.32 23.95
CA GLN A 168 27.82 23.28 25.05
C GLN A 168 29.23 23.31 25.66
N ALA A 169 29.88 22.15 25.78
CA ALA A 169 31.28 22.03 26.23
C ALA A 169 32.29 22.67 25.26
N GLY A 170 31.90 22.97 24.03
CA GLY A 170 32.78 23.56 23.01
C GLY A 170 33.79 22.57 22.42
N ASP A 171 33.57 21.26 22.57
CA ASP A 171 34.43 20.23 22.00
C ASP A 171 33.97 19.91 20.57
N LEU A 172 34.60 20.54 19.59
CA LEU A 172 34.25 20.38 18.17
C LEU A 172 34.41 18.93 17.69
N ALA A 173 35.45 18.22 18.14
CA ALA A 173 35.71 16.85 17.71
C ALA A 173 34.64 15.90 18.27
N GLN A 174 34.33 16.04 19.56
CA GLN A 174 33.27 15.27 20.19
C GLN A 174 31.89 15.63 19.61
N ALA A 175 31.59 16.91 19.36
CA ALA A 175 30.33 17.35 18.78
C ALA A 175 30.10 16.72 17.39
N ARG A 176 31.13 16.65 16.54
CA ARG A 176 31.04 15.98 15.22
C ARG A 176 30.73 14.48 15.36
N ALA A 177 31.44 13.78 16.23
CA ALA A 177 31.17 12.35 16.48
C ALA A 177 29.75 12.11 17.02
N ARG A 178 29.27 12.96 17.93
CA ARG A 178 27.90 12.87 18.47
C ARG A 178 26.84 13.28 17.44
N TYR A 179 27.17 14.18 16.52
CA TYR A 179 26.27 14.59 15.45
C TYR A 179 25.93 13.40 14.55
N VAL A 180 26.95 12.67 14.09
CA VAL A 180 26.77 11.47 13.25
C VAL A 180 25.90 10.43 13.96
N GLN A 181 26.15 10.17 15.26
CA GLN A 181 25.37 9.22 16.05
C GLN A 181 23.90 9.64 16.21
N ALA A 182 23.65 10.91 16.54
CA ALA A 182 22.31 11.43 16.73
C ALA A 182 21.50 11.44 15.42
N HIS A 183 22.13 11.85 14.31
CA HIS A 183 21.45 11.91 13.02
C HIS A 183 21.12 10.51 12.48
N GLN A 184 22.05 9.55 12.61
CA GLN A 184 21.79 8.15 12.29
C GLN A 184 20.61 7.58 13.10
N SER A 185 20.53 7.91 14.40
CA SER A 185 19.41 7.47 15.24
C SER A 185 18.07 8.05 14.77
N TYR A 186 18.04 9.32 14.34
CA TYR A 186 16.85 9.93 13.75
C TYR A 186 16.45 9.22 12.45
N LYS A 187 17.42 8.88 11.60
CA LYS A 187 17.20 8.17 10.33
C LYS A 187 16.54 6.79 10.51
N ARG A 188 16.72 6.11 11.64
CA ARG A 188 16.03 4.83 11.94
C ARG A 188 14.51 4.96 12.14
N ILE A 189 14.05 6.13 12.59
CA ILE A 189 12.62 6.40 12.85
C ILE A 189 11.98 7.35 11.84
N GLU A 190 12.76 7.86 10.90
CA GLU A 190 12.34 8.79 9.85
C GLU A 190 11.06 8.36 9.08
N PRO A 191 10.83 7.06 8.75
CA PRO A 191 9.58 6.65 8.10
C PRO A 191 8.30 7.10 8.82
N MET A 192 8.35 7.27 10.15
CA MET A 192 7.22 7.76 10.95
C MET A 192 7.40 9.20 11.40
N ALA A 193 8.64 9.67 11.60
CA ALA A 193 8.90 11.04 12.00
C ALA A 193 8.38 12.06 10.98
N GLU A 194 8.52 11.76 9.68
CA GLU A 194 8.07 12.63 8.57
C GLU A 194 6.56 12.82 8.49
N LEU A 195 5.78 12.01 9.21
CA LEU A 195 4.33 12.22 9.31
C LEU A 195 3.99 13.49 10.08
N PHE A 196 4.92 14.00 10.89
CA PHE A 196 4.79 15.23 11.66
C PHE A 196 5.56 16.35 10.95
N ALA A 197 5.01 16.86 9.84
CA ALA A 197 5.68 17.83 8.97
C ALA A 197 6.26 19.06 9.70
N ASP A 198 5.62 19.53 10.77
CA ASP A 198 6.10 20.64 11.59
C ASP A 198 7.36 20.29 12.41
N LEU A 199 7.48 19.05 12.87
CA LEU A 199 8.66 18.54 13.56
C LEU A 199 9.74 18.13 12.57
N ASP A 200 9.36 17.44 11.49
CA ASP A 200 10.26 17.07 10.40
C ASP A 200 11.01 18.30 9.85
N THR A 201 10.29 19.39 9.59
CA THR A 201 10.90 20.64 9.13
C THR A 201 11.90 21.20 10.15
N ARG A 202 11.55 21.18 11.44
CA ARG A 202 12.41 21.73 12.51
C ARG A 202 13.59 20.85 12.86
N LEU A 203 13.48 19.54 12.65
CA LEU A 203 14.51 18.56 12.95
C LEU A 203 15.46 18.35 11.78
N ASN A 204 14.94 18.26 10.56
CA ASN A 204 15.66 17.67 9.43
C ASN A 204 15.48 18.39 8.09
N ALA A 205 14.87 19.58 8.04
CA ALA A 205 14.86 20.35 6.79
C ALA A 205 16.27 20.85 6.45
N ARG A 206 16.66 20.63 5.19
CA ARG A 206 17.88 21.17 4.61
C ARG A 206 17.77 22.68 4.38
N ALA A 207 18.90 23.36 4.29
CA ALA A 207 18.94 24.79 4.02
C ALA A 207 18.22 25.18 2.71
N ASP A 208 18.20 24.33 1.68
CA ASP A 208 17.51 24.62 0.41
C ASP A 208 15.97 24.69 0.53
N TYR A 209 15.39 24.24 1.65
CA TYR A 209 13.98 24.44 1.97
C TYR A 209 13.66 25.89 2.39
N TYR A 210 14.64 26.63 2.89
CA TYR A 210 14.47 27.97 3.44
C TYR A 210 14.82 29.06 2.41
N GLU A 211 14.06 30.16 2.40
CA GLU A 211 14.24 31.26 1.44
C GLU A 211 15.65 31.85 1.51
N LYS A 212 16.17 32.05 2.72
CA LYS A 212 17.52 32.60 2.96
C LYS A 212 18.58 31.52 3.21
N ARG A 213 18.24 30.26 2.96
CA ARG A 213 19.11 29.10 3.14
C ARG A 213 19.78 29.07 4.52
N GLU A 214 21.11 28.94 4.58
CA GLU A 214 21.87 28.84 5.82
C GLU A 214 21.80 30.13 6.68
N ALA A 215 21.42 31.26 6.07
CA ALA A 215 21.22 32.55 6.74
C ALA A 215 19.76 32.79 7.19
N ASP A 216 18.86 31.83 6.95
CA ASP A 216 17.48 31.94 7.38
C ASP A 216 17.36 31.80 8.91
N PRO A 217 16.71 32.73 9.62
CA PRO A 217 16.53 32.62 11.07
C PRO A 217 15.66 31.42 11.47
N ALA A 218 14.88 30.85 10.56
CA ALA A 218 14.12 29.63 10.79
C ALA A 218 14.94 28.35 10.59
N PHE A 219 16.12 28.42 9.96
CA PHE A 219 16.98 27.25 9.72
C PHE A 219 17.48 26.66 11.04
N SER A 220 17.09 25.41 11.30
CA SER A 220 17.25 24.73 12.58
C SER A 220 17.59 23.25 12.39
N GLY A 221 17.58 22.48 13.49
CA GLY A 221 17.73 21.03 13.46
C GLY A 221 19.13 20.53 13.12
N PHE A 222 19.20 19.29 12.64
CA PHE A 222 20.44 18.59 12.31
C PHE A 222 21.28 19.38 11.31
N HIS A 223 20.71 19.81 10.19
CA HIS A 223 21.48 20.49 9.14
C HIS A 223 22.00 21.88 9.57
N ARG A 224 21.33 22.57 10.50
CA ARG A 224 21.87 23.82 11.09
C ARG A 224 23.10 23.52 11.95
N ILE A 225 23.06 22.43 12.72
CA ILE A 225 24.18 21.97 13.54
C ILE A 225 25.32 21.50 12.63
N GLU A 226 25.03 20.71 11.60
CA GLU A 226 25.98 20.26 10.59
C GLU A 226 26.77 21.44 9.99
N HIS A 227 26.05 22.46 9.52
CA HIS A 227 26.64 23.65 8.93
C HIS A 227 27.59 24.36 9.91
N ALA A 228 27.18 24.50 11.17
CA ALA A 228 28.01 25.11 12.20
C ALA A 228 29.28 24.27 12.49
N LEU A 229 29.14 22.95 12.63
CA LEU A 229 30.25 22.07 13.01
C LEU A 229 31.24 21.84 11.87
N TYR A 230 30.80 21.73 10.62
CA TYR A 230 31.68 21.33 9.52
C TYR A 230 32.05 22.48 8.60
N ALA A 231 31.08 23.27 8.12
CA ALA A 231 31.34 24.38 7.22
C ALA A 231 31.90 25.61 7.96
N GLN A 232 31.32 25.99 9.10
CA GLN A 232 31.78 27.14 9.89
C GLN A 232 32.91 26.77 10.85
N GLN A 233 33.01 25.50 11.23
CA GLN A 233 33.93 25.01 12.27
C GLN A 233 33.80 25.77 13.60
N ASP A 234 32.59 26.26 13.88
CA ASP A 234 32.26 27.04 15.06
C ASP A 234 31.18 26.31 15.86
N VAL A 235 31.63 25.61 16.90
CA VAL A 235 30.74 24.89 17.83
C VAL A 235 29.80 25.85 18.58
N ALA A 236 30.20 27.10 18.82
CA ALA A 236 29.35 28.06 19.53
C ALA A 236 28.12 28.44 18.68
N ALA A 237 28.27 28.49 17.35
CA ALA A 237 27.17 28.75 16.42
C ALA A 237 26.09 27.65 16.39
N ALA A 238 26.37 26.47 16.96
CA ALA A 238 25.45 25.34 17.03
C ALA A 238 24.62 25.29 18.33
N ARG A 239 24.97 26.05 19.38
CA ARG A 239 24.40 25.91 20.74
C ARG A 239 22.88 26.07 20.80
N ASP A 240 22.34 27.12 20.18
CA ASP A 240 20.90 27.37 20.21
C ASP A 240 20.15 26.27 19.42
N ALA A 241 20.73 25.81 18.31
CA ALA A 241 20.17 24.76 17.49
C ALA A 241 20.20 23.40 18.22
N SER A 242 21.26 23.08 18.96
CA SER A 242 21.37 21.82 19.71
C SER A 242 20.40 21.75 20.90
N THR A 243 20.24 22.85 21.63
CA THR A 243 19.26 22.91 22.73
C THR A 243 17.83 22.76 22.18
N ARG A 244 17.53 23.41 21.06
CA ARG A 244 16.21 23.27 20.39
C ARG A 244 16.01 21.85 19.85
N LEU A 245 17.05 21.22 19.30
CA LEU A 245 17.00 19.84 18.82
C LEU A 245 16.55 18.88 19.93
N VAL A 246 17.11 19.00 21.15
CA VAL A 246 16.70 18.16 22.29
C VAL A 246 15.21 18.31 22.59
N ALA A 247 14.70 19.55 22.59
CA ALA A 247 13.29 19.82 22.84
C ALA A 247 12.38 19.25 21.73
N ASP A 248 12.76 19.44 20.46
CA ASP A 248 11.98 18.96 19.31
C ASP A 248 12.03 17.43 19.19
N VAL A 249 13.13 16.79 19.53
CA VAL A 249 13.23 15.32 19.67
C VAL A 249 12.34 14.83 20.82
N GLY A 250 12.28 15.54 21.94
CA GLY A 250 11.36 15.26 23.03
C GLY A 250 9.89 15.29 22.60
N ALA A 251 9.52 16.31 21.82
CA ALA A 251 8.18 16.43 21.25
C ALA A 251 7.88 15.32 20.23
N LEU A 252 8.86 14.95 19.40
CA LEU A 252 8.73 13.83 18.46
C LEU A 252 8.48 12.50 19.17
N ALA A 253 9.24 12.19 20.23
CA ALA A 253 9.06 10.97 21.01
C ALA A 253 7.63 10.85 21.58
N GLN A 254 7.09 11.95 22.13
CA GLN A 254 5.70 11.97 22.62
C GLN A 254 4.68 11.70 21.52
N ARG A 255 4.88 12.29 20.32
CA ARG A 255 3.97 12.09 19.20
C ARG A 255 4.08 10.69 18.59
N LEU A 256 5.27 10.09 18.58
CA LEU A 256 5.49 8.71 18.14
C LEU A 256 4.86 7.70 19.10
N ASP A 257 4.94 7.92 20.42
CA ASP A 257 4.25 7.04 21.38
C ASP A 257 2.72 7.08 21.20
N ALA A 258 2.17 8.24 20.89
CA ALA A 258 0.73 8.41 20.63
C ALA A 258 0.30 8.04 19.20
N LEU A 259 1.22 7.67 18.31
CA LEU A 259 0.93 7.46 16.90
C LEU A 259 0.19 6.13 16.69
N ASN A 260 -1.00 6.22 16.10
CA ASN A 260 -1.71 5.06 15.56
C ASN A 260 -1.32 4.88 14.08
N VAL A 261 -0.48 3.89 13.80
CA VAL A 261 -0.04 3.56 12.43
C VAL A 261 -1.06 2.60 11.81
N PRO A 262 -1.77 2.99 10.75
CA PRO A 262 -2.60 2.02 10.02
C PRO A 262 -1.70 1.11 9.16
N PRO A 263 -2.06 -0.17 8.93
CA PRO A 263 -1.19 -1.16 8.27
C PRO A 263 -0.57 -0.69 6.95
N GLU A 264 -1.35 -0.02 6.11
CA GLU A 264 -0.94 0.47 4.80
C GLU A 264 0.16 1.52 4.87
N ARG A 265 0.36 2.16 6.02
CA ARG A 265 1.41 3.17 6.21
C ARG A 265 2.79 2.56 6.39
N LEU A 266 2.90 1.33 6.89
CA LEU A 266 4.19 0.68 7.17
C LEU A 266 5.06 0.64 5.91
N ALA A 267 4.66 -0.13 4.90
CA ALA A 267 5.44 -0.26 3.67
C ALA A 267 5.44 1.02 2.83
N ALA A 268 4.32 1.76 2.80
CA ALA A 268 4.22 2.97 1.99
C ALA A 268 5.14 4.10 2.48
N SER A 269 5.30 4.29 3.79
CA SER A 269 6.25 5.27 4.33
C SER A 269 7.70 4.88 4.05
N ALA A 270 8.06 3.60 4.22
CA ALA A 270 9.39 3.11 3.90
C ALA A 270 9.72 3.29 2.40
N SER A 271 8.78 2.95 1.51
CA SER A 271 8.93 3.14 0.06
C SER A 271 9.12 4.62 -0.32
N ARG A 272 8.29 5.52 0.22
CA ARG A 272 8.42 6.97 -0.04
C ARG A 272 9.77 7.50 0.45
N LEU A 273 10.21 7.07 1.63
CA LEU A 273 11.51 7.47 2.17
C LEU A 273 12.66 7.05 1.28
N LEU A 274 12.75 5.76 0.98
CA LEU A 274 13.84 5.24 0.16
C LEU A 274 13.84 5.85 -1.24
N ARG A 275 12.65 6.12 -1.82
CA ARG A 275 12.57 6.81 -3.11
C ARG A 275 13.15 8.22 -3.04
N ARG A 276 12.75 9.01 -2.06
CA ARG A 276 13.31 10.36 -1.86
C ARG A 276 14.82 10.31 -1.63
N VAL A 277 15.31 9.43 -0.77
CA VAL A 277 16.74 9.26 -0.52
C VAL A 277 17.49 8.93 -1.83
N ALA A 278 16.98 7.98 -2.61
CA ALA A 278 17.59 7.60 -3.89
C ALA A 278 17.55 8.73 -4.94
N ASP A 279 16.53 9.59 -4.91
CA ASP A 279 16.40 10.71 -5.82
C ASP A 279 17.29 11.90 -5.41
N ASN A 280 17.47 12.10 -4.09
CA ASN A 280 18.32 13.14 -3.53
C ASN A 280 19.82 12.83 -3.64
N LEU A 281 20.22 11.55 -3.50
CA LEU A 281 21.64 11.14 -3.51
C LEU A 281 22.43 11.69 -4.71
N PRO A 282 22.01 11.52 -5.97
CA PRO A 282 22.74 12.08 -7.11
C PRO A 282 22.79 13.62 -7.12
N ALA A 283 21.81 14.28 -6.52
CA ALA A 283 21.66 15.74 -6.46
C ALA A 283 22.35 16.37 -5.22
N ALA A 284 23.47 15.78 -4.80
CA ALA A 284 24.27 16.13 -3.61
C ALA A 284 23.84 15.51 -2.27
N GLY A 285 22.84 14.63 -2.26
CA GLY A 285 22.43 13.93 -1.05
C GLY A 285 21.53 14.73 -0.12
N GLU A 286 21.38 14.22 1.08
CA GLU A 286 20.59 14.88 2.13
C GLU A 286 21.46 15.56 3.18
N ASP A 287 22.72 15.13 3.32
CA ASP A 287 23.76 15.69 4.16
C ASP A 287 24.71 16.55 3.30
N GLN A 288 24.74 17.87 3.54
CA GLN A 288 25.41 18.82 2.65
C GLN A 288 26.94 18.73 2.75
N ASP A 289 27.48 18.55 3.95
CA ASP A 289 28.91 18.29 4.16
C ASP A 289 29.26 16.83 3.82
N GLY A 290 28.28 15.93 3.90
CA GLY A 290 28.32 14.55 3.44
C GLY A 290 29.00 13.58 4.41
N ARG A 291 29.37 14.03 5.61
CA ARG A 291 30.17 13.24 6.56
C ARG A 291 29.37 12.28 7.43
N ALA A 292 28.09 12.53 7.64
CA ALA A 292 27.15 11.60 8.25
C ALA A 292 26.37 10.77 7.21
N GLU A 293 26.46 11.10 5.90
CA GLU A 293 25.66 10.50 4.82
C GLU A 293 25.62 8.97 4.86
N LEU A 294 26.76 8.30 4.98
CA LEU A 294 26.84 6.84 5.06
C LEU A 294 26.18 6.27 6.33
N ALA A 295 26.38 6.91 7.48
CA ALA A 295 25.74 6.52 8.74
C ALA A 295 24.22 6.73 8.67
N ASN A 296 23.77 7.81 8.03
CA ASN A 296 22.37 8.12 7.79
C ASN A 296 21.71 7.11 6.85
N LEU A 297 22.39 6.68 5.78
CA LEU A 297 21.93 5.59 4.91
C LEU A 297 21.82 4.27 5.67
N GLN A 298 22.76 3.98 6.57
CA GLN A 298 22.68 2.81 7.44
C GLN A 298 21.48 2.88 8.38
N GLY A 299 21.22 4.03 9.02
CA GLY A 299 20.03 4.22 9.86
C GLY A 299 18.74 4.04 9.05
N THR A 300 18.69 4.59 7.84
CA THR A 300 17.56 4.42 6.91
C THR A 300 17.32 2.94 6.57
N LEU A 301 18.40 2.19 6.29
CA LEU A 301 18.36 0.76 6.04
C LEU A 301 17.82 -0.02 7.24
N GLU A 302 18.32 0.25 8.44
CA GLU A 302 17.88 -0.40 9.69
C GLU A 302 16.39 -0.13 9.98
N GLY A 303 15.96 1.13 9.89
CA GLY A 303 14.59 1.53 10.14
C GLY A 303 13.58 0.92 9.16
N THR A 304 13.94 0.88 7.87
CA THR A 304 13.09 0.28 6.83
C THR A 304 13.12 -1.24 6.86
N ARG A 305 14.25 -1.86 7.24
CA ARG A 305 14.35 -3.31 7.45
C ARG A 305 13.43 -3.77 8.56
N ARG A 306 13.35 -3.01 9.66
CA ARG A 306 12.45 -3.35 10.76
C ARG A 306 10.99 -3.47 10.30
N ILE A 307 10.56 -2.59 9.40
CA ILE A 307 9.23 -2.67 8.79
C ILE A 307 9.07 -3.95 7.96
N GLN A 308 10.07 -4.31 7.17
CA GLN A 308 10.04 -5.55 6.38
C GLN A 308 9.98 -6.80 7.25
N GLU A 309 10.77 -6.88 8.32
CA GLU A 309 10.75 -8.01 9.26
C GLU A 309 9.36 -8.23 9.87
N LEU A 310 8.68 -7.15 10.23
CA LEU A 310 7.33 -7.20 10.80
C LEU A 310 6.26 -7.63 9.80
N LEU A 311 6.43 -7.27 8.52
CA LEU A 311 5.51 -7.64 7.45
C LEU A 311 5.83 -9.00 6.82
N GLN A 312 7.04 -9.51 6.98
CA GLN A 312 7.52 -10.74 6.35
C GLN A 312 6.59 -11.94 6.59
N PRO A 313 6.10 -12.24 7.80
CA PRO A 313 5.25 -13.42 8.00
C PRO A 313 3.94 -13.36 7.19
N LEU A 314 3.39 -12.15 7.02
CA LEU A 314 2.19 -11.92 6.24
C LEU A 314 2.48 -11.97 4.74
N LEU A 315 3.60 -11.39 4.33
CA LEU A 315 4.01 -11.34 2.94
C LEU A 315 4.47 -12.68 2.41
N ALA A 316 5.21 -13.47 3.18
CA ALA A 316 5.64 -14.81 2.80
C ALA A 316 4.45 -15.73 2.50
N LYS A 317 3.32 -15.54 3.20
CA LYS A 317 2.07 -16.25 2.95
C LYS A 317 1.34 -15.72 1.71
N SER A 318 1.16 -14.40 1.61
CA SER A 318 0.34 -13.77 0.57
C SER A 318 1.05 -13.69 -0.79
N ASN A 319 2.35 -13.42 -0.78
CA ASN A 319 3.19 -13.22 -1.97
C ASN A 319 4.67 -13.60 -1.70
N PRO A 320 5.01 -14.90 -1.72
CA PRO A 320 6.36 -15.39 -1.42
C PRO A 320 7.42 -14.94 -2.43
N ALA A 321 7.03 -14.65 -3.67
CA ALA A 321 7.94 -14.12 -4.67
C ALA A 321 8.40 -12.70 -4.30
N LEU A 322 7.47 -11.84 -3.89
CA LEU A 322 7.81 -10.49 -3.44
C LEU A 322 8.62 -10.51 -2.14
N ASP A 323 8.30 -11.39 -1.18
CA ASP A 323 9.11 -11.55 0.04
C ASP A 323 10.58 -11.88 -0.29
N LYS A 324 10.80 -12.86 -1.16
CA LYS A 324 12.15 -13.21 -1.64
C LYS A 324 12.84 -12.03 -2.32
N THR A 325 12.14 -11.33 -3.21
CA THR A 325 12.69 -10.15 -3.89
C THR A 325 13.07 -9.05 -2.90
N LEU A 326 12.25 -8.78 -1.87
CA LEU A 326 12.59 -7.80 -0.84
C LEU A 326 13.84 -8.20 -0.06
N ALA A 327 13.97 -9.47 0.34
CA ALA A 327 15.18 -9.96 1.00
C ALA A 327 16.44 -9.73 0.14
N GLU A 328 16.35 -10.01 -1.16
CA GLU A 328 17.44 -9.74 -2.12
C GLU A 328 17.74 -8.24 -2.24
N ARG A 329 16.72 -7.36 -2.25
CA ARG A 329 16.92 -5.90 -2.32
C ARG A 329 17.53 -5.32 -1.06
N PHE A 330 17.11 -5.77 0.12
CA PHE A 330 17.74 -5.37 1.38
C PHE A 330 19.20 -5.83 1.45
N ALA A 331 19.50 -7.05 1.02
CA ALA A 331 20.88 -7.55 0.94
C ALA A 331 21.72 -6.75 -0.06
N ALA A 332 21.14 -6.31 -1.18
CA ALA A 332 21.84 -5.46 -2.15
C ALA A 332 22.16 -4.06 -1.59
N PHE A 333 21.26 -3.47 -0.79
CA PHE A 333 21.53 -2.20 -0.13
C PHE A 333 22.64 -2.35 0.94
N ASP A 334 22.58 -3.38 1.78
CA ASP A 334 23.67 -3.72 2.72
C ASP A 334 25.01 -3.88 2.00
N ALA A 335 25.04 -4.67 0.93
CA ALA A 335 26.24 -4.94 0.15
C ALA A 335 26.80 -3.67 -0.52
N ALA A 336 25.94 -2.72 -0.87
CA ALA A 336 26.35 -1.44 -1.43
C ALA A 336 27.01 -0.53 -0.36
N LEU A 337 26.61 -0.63 0.90
CA LEU A 337 27.23 0.11 2.01
C LEU A 337 28.53 -0.54 2.52
N ALA A 338 28.67 -1.87 2.41
CA ALA A 338 29.79 -2.63 2.96
C ALA A 338 31.20 -2.09 2.59
N PRO A 339 31.49 -1.64 1.35
CA PRO A 339 32.81 -1.11 1.00
C PRO A 339 33.22 0.16 1.75
N TYR A 340 32.27 0.86 2.38
CA TYR A 340 32.50 2.13 3.07
C TYR A 340 32.64 1.99 4.59
N ARG A 341 32.53 0.76 5.11
CA ARG A 341 32.65 0.48 6.55
C ARG A 341 34.07 0.76 7.06
N GLU A 342 34.15 1.35 8.24
CA GLU A 342 35.41 1.59 8.96
C GLU A 342 35.19 1.26 10.45
N GLY A 343 35.80 0.17 10.93
CA GLY A 343 35.51 -0.38 12.25
C GLY A 343 34.03 -0.78 12.39
N ASP A 344 33.41 -0.37 13.50
CA ASP A 344 31.98 -0.61 13.76
C ASP A 344 31.06 0.39 13.05
N GLY A 345 31.62 1.41 12.38
CA GLY A 345 30.88 2.51 11.76
C GLY A 345 31.28 2.75 10.30
N PHE A 346 31.26 4.03 9.92
CA PHE A 346 31.64 4.52 8.60
C PHE A 346 32.64 5.66 8.75
N ARG A 347 33.43 5.87 7.70
CA ARG A 347 34.28 7.05 7.63
C ARG A 347 33.44 8.33 7.60
N GLU A 348 33.83 9.33 8.39
CA GLU A 348 33.29 10.68 8.32
C GLU A 348 33.87 11.46 7.11
N ALA A 349 33.60 10.97 5.90
CA ALA A 349 34.05 11.60 4.66
C ALA A 349 32.92 11.66 3.63
N PRO A 350 32.83 12.75 2.85
CA PRO A 350 31.83 12.87 1.80
C PRO A 350 32.05 11.82 0.71
N LEU A 351 30.93 11.37 0.16
CA LEU A 351 30.90 10.55 -1.04
C LEU A 351 31.05 11.41 -2.29
N ASP A 352 31.76 10.89 -3.29
CA ASP A 352 31.78 11.51 -4.61
C ASP A 352 30.47 11.24 -5.39
N ALA A 353 30.28 11.95 -6.50
CA ALA A 353 29.06 11.83 -7.31
C ALA A 353 28.85 10.42 -7.90
N ALA A 354 29.92 9.70 -8.21
CA ALA A 354 29.83 8.35 -8.75
C ALA A 354 29.43 7.34 -7.66
N GLN A 355 29.98 7.48 -6.46
CA GLN A 355 29.61 6.69 -5.28
C GLN A 355 28.14 6.92 -4.90
N ARG A 356 27.68 8.18 -4.86
CA ARG A 356 26.27 8.52 -4.60
C ARG A 356 25.33 7.92 -5.65
N THR A 357 25.70 8.00 -6.92
CA THR A 357 24.93 7.39 -8.02
C THR A 357 24.86 5.86 -7.89
N ALA A 358 25.97 5.23 -7.52
CA ALA A 358 26.03 3.79 -7.32
C ALA A 358 25.17 3.32 -6.13
N LEU A 359 25.14 4.09 -5.03
CA LEU A 359 24.30 3.80 -3.86
C LEU A 359 22.81 4.06 -4.13
N ALA A 360 22.47 5.05 -4.95
CA ALA A 360 21.08 5.37 -5.28
C ALA A 360 20.34 4.22 -5.98
N ALA A 361 21.03 3.45 -6.82
CA ALA A 361 20.42 2.38 -7.61
C ALA A 361 19.77 1.25 -6.76
N PRO A 362 20.48 0.57 -5.83
CA PRO A 362 19.87 -0.45 -4.97
C PRO A 362 18.78 0.12 -4.06
N ILE A 363 18.93 1.37 -3.58
CA ILE A 363 17.92 2.03 -2.74
C ILE A 363 16.63 2.26 -3.53
N ARG A 364 16.72 2.76 -4.77
CA ARG A 364 15.55 2.94 -5.66
C ARG A 364 14.87 1.62 -5.95
N ALA A 365 15.64 0.57 -6.26
CA ALA A 365 15.09 -0.76 -6.51
C ALA A 365 14.35 -1.32 -5.28
N LEU A 366 14.89 -1.12 -4.07
CA LEU A 366 14.19 -1.50 -2.84
C LEU A 366 12.90 -0.70 -2.64
N ALA A 367 12.93 0.62 -2.90
CA ALA A 367 11.76 1.49 -2.80
C ALA A 367 10.63 1.04 -3.74
N ASP A 368 10.97 0.65 -4.97
CA ASP A 368 10.01 0.14 -5.97
C ASP A 368 9.33 -1.16 -5.51
N GLU A 369 10.07 -2.09 -4.90
CA GLU A 369 9.50 -3.35 -4.42
C GLU A 369 8.66 -3.16 -3.15
N LEU A 370 9.10 -2.31 -2.21
CA LEU A 370 8.29 -1.93 -1.04
C LEU A 370 6.96 -1.27 -1.44
N GLY A 371 6.96 -0.53 -2.57
CA GLY A 371 5.75 0.08 -3.12
C GLY A 371 4.69 -0.92 -3.56
N LYS A 372 5.04 -2.20 -3.75
CA LYS A 372 4.11 -3.27 -4.15
C LYS A 372 3.52 -4.05 -2.97
N VAL A 373 4.00 -3.81 -1.75
CA VAL A 373 3.64 -4.59 -0.57
C VAL A 373 2.17 -4.39 -0.19
N ASN A 374 1.65 -3.17 -0.25
CA ASN A 374 0.24 -2.92 0.12
C ASN A 374 -0.72 -3.68 -0.81
N ALA A 375 -0.54 -3.58 -2.14
CA ALA A 375 -1.29 -4.37 -3.10
C ALA A 375 -1.17 -5.88 -2.84
N ALA A 376 0.05 -6.38 -2.56
CA ALA A 376 0.30 -7.79 -2.28
C ALA A 376 -0.37 -8.30 -1.00
N LEU A 377 -0.63 -7.41 -0.04
CA LEU A 377 -1.31 -7.74 1.20
C LEU A 377 -2.79 -7.33 1.23
N GLY A 378 -3.33 -6.77 0.14
CA GLY A 378 -4.73 -6.33 0.08
C GLY A 378 -5.05 -5.10 0.91
N LEU A 379 -4.09 -4.18 1.05
CA LEU A 379 -4.21 -2.92 1.80
C LEU A 379 -4.53 -1.69 0.90
N GLU A 380 -4.97 -1.92 -0.34
CA GLU A 380 -5.31 -0.88 -1.33
C GLU A 380 -6.79 -0.86 -1.68
#